data_AF-A0A7X5KRC6-F1
#
_entry.id   AF-A0A7X5KRC6-F1
#
_cell.length_a   1.000
_cell.length_b   1.000
_cell.length_c   1.000
_cell.angle_alpha   90.00
_cell.angle_beta   90.00
_cell.angle_gamma   90.00
#
_symmetry.space_group_name_H-M   'P 1'
#
loop_
_entity.id
_entity.type
_entity.pdbx_description
1 polymer ?
#
loop_
_entity_poly.entity_id
_entity_poly.type
_entity_poly.pdbx_seq_one_letter_code
_entity_poly.pdbx_strand_id
1 'polypeptide(L)'
;MIDYLIMLILSGIAVILMAIGIVPILVDIIKKRADEETKIGFLFMIPLLFLFILFFVYYAVDIPSAMNGGKVMYTNELPTLVCGVRTTHIISDKEELKDLKGFNPNNYEKYGNYLVRYTKHNKYVLKIEKIE
;
A
#
# COMPACT_ATOMS: atom_id res chain seq x y z
N MET A 1 8.00 4.66 16.33
CA MET A 1 7.21 4.20 15.15
C MET A 1 6.45 5.36 14.49
N ILE A 2 5.82 6.25 15.27
CA ILE A 2 5.16 7.46 14.77
C ILE A 2 6.16 8.45 14.13
N ASP A 3 7.37 8.59 14.69
CA ASP A 3 8.37 9.55 14.18
C ASP A 3 8.91 9.18 12.78
N TYR A 4 9.17 7.89 12.53
CA TYR A 4 9.60 7.41 11.22
C TYR A 4 8.54 7.63 10.14
N LEU A 5 7.27 7.59 10.53
CA LEU A 5 6.18 7.81 9.61
C LEU A 5 5.97 9.28 9.29
N ILE A 6 6.04 10.15 10.31
CA ILE A 6 6.02 11.59 10.10
C ILE A 6 7.18 12.00 9.20
N MET A 7 8.37 11.43 9.40
CA MET A 7 9.51 11.62 8.48
C MET A 7 9.23 11.11 7.07
N LEU A 8 8.59 9.95 6.91
CA LEU A 8 8.22 9.40 5.59
C LEU A 8 7.25 10.35 4.86
N ILE A 9 6.20 10.82 5.54
CA ILE A 9 5.21 11.74 4.98
C ILE A 9 5.87 13.08 4.63
N LEU A 10 6.67 13.64 5.54
CA LEU A 10 7.40 14.89 5.32
C LEU A 10 8.40 14.76 4.16
N SER A 11 9.09 13.62 4.03
CA SER A 11 9.97 13.36 2.88
C SER A 11 9.20 13.26 1.56
N GLY A 12 8.02 12.62 1.56
CA GLY A 12 7.16 12.54 0.39
C GLY A 12 6.66 13.91 -0.06
N ILE A 13 6.21 14.73 0.90
CA ILE A 13 5.80 16.12 0.65
C ILE A 13 6.98 16.94 0.13
N ALA A 14 8.17 16.82 0.73
CA ALA A 14 9.36 17.53 0.29
C ALA A 14 9.76 17.17 -1.14
N VAL A 15 9.67 15.89 -1.52
CA VAL A 15 9.93 15.43 -2.91
C VAL A 15 8.90 16.00 -3.88
N ILE A 16 7.62 16.04 -3.51
CA ILE A 16 6.55 16.63 -4.34
C ILE A 16 6.79 18.14 -4.53
N LEU A 17 7.13 18.86 -3.45
CA LEU A 17 7.41 20.30 -3.52
C LEU A 17 8.67 20.59 -4.36
N MET A 18 9.73 19.78 -4.21
CA MET A 18 10.90 19.86 -5.10
C MET A 18 10.53 19.59 -6.54
N ALA A 19 9.67 18.60 -6.82
CA ALA A 19 9.20 18.36 -8.18
C ALA A 19 8.43 19.57 -8.72
N ILE A 20 7.48 20.13 -7.97
CA ILE A 20 6.70 21.30 -8.41
C ILE A 20 7.59 22.52 -8.64
N GLY A 21 8.64 22.74 -7.84
CA GLY A 21 9.54 23.88 -8.00
C GLY A 21 10.59 23.69 -9.10
N ILE A 22 11.23 22.52 -9.14
CA ILE A 22 12.41 22.27 -9.97
C ILE A 22 12.01 21.82 -11.38
N VAL A 23 10.95 21.02 -11.53
CA VAL A 23 10.48 20.51 -12.83
C VAL A 23 10.13 21.65 -13.79
N PRO A 24 9.34 22.69 -13.44
CA PRO A 24 9.04 23.77 -14.38
C PRO A 24 10.27 24.61 -14.75
N ILE A 25 11.20 24.82 -13.81
CA ILE A 25 12.46 25.54 -14.09
C ILE A 25 13.30 24.73 -15.09
N LEU A 26 13.43 23.41 -14.89
CA LEU A 26 14.11 22.52 -15.81
C LEU A 26 13.41 22.49 -17.18
N VAL A 27 12.08 22.41 -17.22
CA VAL A 27 11.30 22.46 -18.46
C VAL A 27 11.54 23.77 -19.20
N ASP A 28 11.60 24.91 -18.51
CA ASP A 28 11.80 26.21 -19.15
C ASP A 28 13.24 26.39 -19.68
N ILE A 29 14.24 25.88 -18.96
CA ILE A 29 15.65 25.84 -19.41
C ILE A 29 15.79 24.90 -20.62
N ILE A 30 15.18 23.72 -20.57
CA ILE A 30 15.23 22.72 -21.64
C ILE A 30 14.51 23.21 -22.90
N LYS A 31 13.34 23.84 -22.76
CA LYS A 31 12.62 24.44 -23.90
C LYS A 31 13.45 25.53 -24.60
N LYS A 32 14.24 26.29 -23.83
CA LYS A 32 15.06 27.40 -24.35
C LYS A 32 16.43 26.99 -24.87
N ARG A 33 17.02 25.88 -24.38
CA ARG A 33 18.45 25.56 -24.62
C ARG A 33 18.80 24.11 -24.91
N ALA A 34 17.86 23.17 -24.87
CA ALA A 34 18.19 21.75 -24.96
C ALA A 34 17.87 21.14 -26.32
N ASP A 35 18.73 20.20 -26.72
CA ASP A 35 18.57 19.36 -27.90
C ASP A 35 17.31 18.48 -27.82
N GLU A 36 16.80 18.06 -28.98
CA GLU A 36 15.60 17.22 -29.10
C GLU A 36 15.69 15.94 -28.25
N GLU A 37 16.85 15.30 -28.15
CA GLU A 37 17.06 14.11 -27.33
C GLU A 37 16.85 14.37 -25.82
N THR A 38 17.24 15.56 -25.35
CA THR A 38 17.07 15.94 -23.93
C THR A 38 15.60 16.24 -23.61
N LYS A 39 14.86 16.83 -24.55
CA LYS A 39 13.41 17.04 -24.42
C LYS A 39 12.66 15.72 -24.32
N ILE A 40 13.05 14.72 -25.12
CA ILE A 40 12.45 13.38 -25.11
C ILE A 40 12.73 12.69 -23.77
N GLY A 41 13.97 12.71 -23.27
CA GLY A 41 14.31 12.14 -21.96
C GLY A 41 13.50 12.74 -20.80
N PHE A 42 13.24 14.05 -20.84
CA PHE A 42 12.43 14.72 -19.82
C PHE A 42 10.94 14.40 -19.93
N LEU A 43 10.42 14.22 -21.16
CA LEU A 43 9.05 13.77 -21.40
C LEU A 43 8.78 12.39 -20.77
N PHE A 44 9.77 11.49 -20.74
CA PHE A 44 9.66 10.18 -20.10
C PHE A 44 9.83 10.22 -18.56
N MET A 45 10.56 11.19 -18.01
CA MET A 45 10.75 11.36 -16.57
C MET A 45 9.48 11.81 -15.84
N ILE A 46 8.66 12.66 -16.48
CA ILE A 46 7.40 13.17 -15.90
C ILE A 46 6.41 12.04 -15.56
N PRO A 47 6.03 11.14 -16.49
CA PRO A 47 5.12 10.03 -16.17
C PRO A 47 5.74 9.03 -15.18
N LEU A 48 7.07 8.83 -15.21
CA LEU A 48 7.75 7.98 -14.24
C LEU A 48 7.63 8.54 -12.82
N LEU A 49 7.83 9.85 -12.65
CA LEU A 49 7.64 10.55 -11.38
C LEU A 49 6.18 10.46 -10.91
N PHE A 50 5.22 10.65 -11.83
CA PHE A 50 3.80 10.55 -11.52
C PHE A 50 3.42 9.15 -11.06
N LEU A 51 3.95 8.11 -11.73
CA LEU A 51 3.77 6.72 -11.34
C LEU A 51 4.33 6.46 -9.93
N PHE A 52 5.52 6.99 -9.63
CA PHE A 52 6.14 6.87 -8.31
C PHE A 52 5.28 7.51 -7.21
N ILE A 53 4.75 8.71 -7.46
CA ILE A 53 3.85 9.41 -6.53
C ILE A 53 2.56 8.61 -6.32
N LEU A 54 1.94 8.11 -7.39
CA LEU A 54 0.73 7.29 -7.30
C LEU A 54 0.98 6.01 -6.47
N PHE A 55 2.11 5.35 -6.71
CA PHE A 55 2.50 4.17 -5.95
C PHE A 55 2.70 4.53 -4.47
N PHE A 56 3.44 5.59 -4.18
CA PHE A 56 3.65 6.07 -2.82
C PHE A 56 2.32 6.35 -2.09
N VAL A 57 1.40 7.07 -2.72
CA VAL A 57 0.07 7.35 -2.17
C VAL A 57 -0.70 6.05 -1.93
N TYR A 58 -0.70 5.13 -2.90
CA TYR A 58 -1.41 3.85 -2.80
C TYR A 58 -0.98 3.02 -1.57
N TYR A 59 0.33 2.96 -1.27
CA TYR A 59 0.82 2.29 -0.07
C TYR A 59 0.61 3.12 1.21
N ALA A 60 0.67 4.45 1.11
CA ALA A 60 0.53 5.34 2.25
C ALA A 60 -0.93 5.44 2.77
N VAL A 61 -1.93 5.24 1.92
CA VAL A 61 -3.36 5.38 2.27
C VAL A 61 -3.80 4.49 3.43
N ASP A 62 -3.17 3.32 3.60
CA ASP A 62 -3.53 2.39 4.67
C ASP A 62 -2.83 2.62 6.00
N ILE A 63 -1.79 3.46 6.01
CA ILE A 63 -1.02 3.74 7.21
C ILE A 63 -1.88 4.39 8.31
N PRO A 64 -2.70 5.42 8.05
CA PRO A 64 -3.57 6.00 9.08
C PRO A 64 -4.56 4.96 9.63
N SER A 65 -5.04 4.05 8.78
CA SER A 65 -5.92 2.97 9.20
C SER A 65 -5.20 2.01 10.14
N ALA A 66 -3.95 1.65 9.86
CA ALA A 66 -3.16 0.79 10.76
C ALA A 66 -2.89 1.47 12.11
N MET A 67 -2.63 2.78 12.11
CA MET A 67 -2.40 3.56 13.34
C MET A 67 -3.63 3.66 14.23
N ASN A 68 -4.81 3.82 13.65
CA ASN A 68 -6.07 3.86 14.41
C ASN A 68 -6.56 2.47 14.86
N GLY A 69 -5.70 1.45 14.78
CA GLY A 69 -6.00 0.08 15.21
C GLY A 69 -6.72 -0.79 14.18
N GLY A 70 -6.85 -0.29 12.95
CA GLY A 70 -7.51 -0.98 11.83
C GLY A 70 -9.03 -0.96 11.89
N LYS A 71 -9.63 -1.58 10.87
CA LYS A 71 -11.00 -2.09 10.96
C LYS A 71 -11.00 -3.42 11.68
N VAL A 72 -12.11 -3.72 12.33
CA VAL A 72 -12.31 -4.93 13.12
C VAL A 72 -13.41 -5.76 12.48
N MET A 73 -13.19 -7.06 12.38
CA MET A 73 -14.18 -8.05 11.93
C MET A 73 -14.20 -9.21 12.92
N TYR A 74 -15.40 -9.65 13.30
CA TYR A 74 -15.60 -10.85 14.10
C TYR A 74 -15.92 -12.02 13.15
N THR A 75 -15.21 -13.13 13.31
CA THR A 75 -15.49 -14.35 12.55
C THR A 75 -15.36 -15.58 13.43
N ASN A 76 -16.21 -16.56 13.22
CA ASN A 76 -16.17 -17.87 13.88
C ASN A 76 -15.36 -18.92 13.08
N GLU A 77 -14.86 -18.53 11.91
CA GLU A 77 -14.07 -19.36 11.03
C GLU A 77 -13.02 -18.53 10.29
N LEU A 78 -11.84 -19.10 10.09
CA LEU A 78 -10.79 -18.53 9.27
C LEU A 78 -10.74 -19.23 7.90
N PRO A 79 -10.33 -18.53 6.83
CA PRO A 79 -10.16 -19.15 5.53
C PRO A 79 -9.12 -20.28 5.59
N THR A 80 -9.15 -21.18 4.62
CA THR A 80 -8.07 -22.15 4.40
C THR A 80 -7.14 -21.66 3.30
N LEU A 81 -5.84 -21.70 3.55
CA LEU A 81 -4.84 -21.39 2.53
C LEU A 81 -4.47 -22.67 1.77
N VAL A 82 -4.81 -22.72 0.49
CA VAL A 82 -4.41 -23.79 -0.41
C VAL A 82 -3.22 -23.33 -1.23
N CYS A 83 -2.06 -23.93 -0.95
CA CYS A 83 -0.86 -23.74 -1.74
C CYS A 83 -0.82 -24.78 -2.88
N GLY A 84 -1.01 -24.32 -4.11
CA GLY A 84 -0.64 -25.07 -5.32
C GLY A 84 0.85 -24.89 -5.65
N VAL A 85 1.31 -25.60 -6.68
CA VAL A 85 2.72 -25.60 -7.12
C VAL A 85 3.23 -24.21 -7.56
N ARG A 86 2.32 -23.33 -8.00
CA ARG A 86 2.66 -21.97 -8.50
C ARG A 86 1.77 -20.85 -7.94
N THR A 87 0.72 -21.18 -7.20
CA THR A 87 -0.26 -20.20 -6.74
C THR A 87 -0.75 -20.52 -5.34
N THR A 88 -1.02 -19.48 -4.57
CA THR A 88 -1.62 -19.59 -3.25
C THR A 88 -3.02 -19.00 -3.31
N HIS A 89 -4.02 -19.79 -2.92
CA HIS A 89 -5.42 -19.37 -2.92
C HIS A 89 -6.00 -19.44 -1.52
N ILE A 90 -6.81 -18.44 -1.18
CA ILE A 90 -7.57 -18.39 0.06
C ILE A 90 -8.99 -18.90 -0.25
N ILE A 91 -9.40 -19.98 0.41
CA ILE A 91 -10.74 -20.54 0.30
C ILE A 91 -11.52 -20.21 1.57
N SER A 92 -12.64 -19.54 1.44
CA SER A 92 -13.60 -19.28 2.54
C SER A 92 -15.00 -19.13 1.97
N ASP A 93 -16.00 -19.42 2.78
CA ASP A 93 -17.39 -19.17 2.43
C ASP A 93 -17.78 -17.69 2.65
N LYS A 94 -16.99 -16.96 3.46
CA LYS A 94 -17.16 -15.51 3.68
C LYS A 94 -16.30 -14.71 2.69
N GLU A 95 -16.96 -13.94 1.84
CA GLU A 95 -16.29 -13.06 0.86
C GLU A 95 -15.34 -12.07 1.53
N GLU A 96 -15.72 -11.53 2.68
CA GLU A 96 -14.90 -10.55 3.42
C GLU A 96 -13.51 -11.10 3.81
N LEU A 97 -13.41 -12.41 4.07
CA LEU A 97 -12.16 -13.07 4.44
C LEU A 97 -11.28 -13.41 3.23
N LYS A 98 -11.86 -13.54 2.02
CA LYS A 98 -11.10 -13.81 0.78
C LYS A 98 -10.22 -12.64 0.38
N ASP A 99 -10.68 -11.43 0.68
CA ASP A 99 -9.98 -10.20 0.30
C ASP A 99 -8.88 -9.79 1.28
N LEU A 100 -8.77 -10.47 2.43
CA LEU A 100 -7.75 -10.18 3.44
C LEU A 100 -6.37 -10.62 2.95
N LYS A 101 -5.37 -9.78 3.17
CA LYS A 101 -3.98 -9.99 2.71
C LYS A 101 -3.00 -10.04 3.87
N GLY A 102 -1.83 -10.62 3.63
CA GLY A 102 -0.70 -10.51 4.56
C GLY A 102 -0.78 -11.38 5.82
N PHE A 103 -1.60 -12.43 5.82
CA PHE A 103 -1.62 -13.43 6.88
C PHE A 103 -1.60 -14.84 6.31
N ASN A 104 -1.15 -15.79 7.13
CA ASN A 104 -1.26 -17.22 6.84
C ASN A 104 -2.34 -17.83 7.75
N PRO A 105 -3.51 -18.19 7.20
CA PRO A 105 -4.59 -18.82 7.94
C PRO A 105 -4.20 -20.16 8.60
N ASN A 106 -3.25 -20.90 8.01
CA ASN A 106 -2.84 -22.21 8.51
C ASN A 106 -2.08 -22.12 9.85
N ASN A 107 -1.73 -20.92 10.31
CA ASN A 107 -1.14 -20.69 11.63
C ASN A 107 -2.18 -20.67 12.76
N TYR A 108 -3.47 -20.76 12.43
CA TYR A 108 -4.59 -20.65 13.37
C TYR A 108 -5.52 -21.86 13.22
N GLU A 109 -6.31 -22.14 14.26
CA GLU A 109 -7.37 -23.14 14.15
C GLU A 109 -8.44 -22.67 13.16
N LYS A 110 -8.95 -23.60 12.35
CA LYS A 110 -9.93 -23.27 11.30
C LYS A 110 -11.24 -22.73 11.90
N TYR A 111 -11.69 -23.33 12.99
CA TYR A 111 -12.93 -22.97 13.67
C TYR A 111 -12.61 -22.41 15.05
N GLY A 112 -13.17 -21.24 15.36
CA GLY A 112 -12.94 -20.53 16.60
C GLY A 112 -13.45 -19.10 16.49
N ASN A 113 -13.78 -18.48 17.62
CA ASN A 113 -14.19 -17.07 17.60
C ASN A 113 -12.92 -16.21 17.49
N TYR A 114 -12.84 -15.40 16.45
CA TYR A 114 -11.69 -14.57 16.12
C TYR A 114 -12.09 -13.12 15.95
N LEU A 115 -11.25 -12.24 16.49
CA LEU A 115 -11.19 -10.83 16.17
C LEU A 115 -10.07 -10.59 15.16
N VAL A 116 -10.44 -10.19 13.95
CA VAL A 116 -9.48 -9.86 12.89
C VAL A 116 -9.40 -8.34 12.76
N ARG A 117 -8.20 -7.79 12.93
CA ARG A 117 -7.88 -6.38 12.68
C ARG A 117 -7.15 -6.26 11.36
N TYR A 118 -7.62 -5.36 10.49
CA TYR A 118 -7.05 -5.17 9.15
C TYR A 118 -7.09 -3.71 8.68
N THR A 119 -6.30 -3.35 7.68
CA THR A 119 -6.30 -2.01 7.10
C THR A 119 -7.54 -1.73 6.25
N LYS A 120 -8.02 -0.49 6.24
CA LYS A 120 -9.31 -0.14 5.63
C LYS A 120 -9.37 -0.33 4.12
N HIS A 121 -8.31 -0.03 3.36
CA HIS A 121 -8.34 0.02 1.90
C HIS A 121 -7.76 -1.23 1.27
N ASN A 122 -6.49 -1.57 1.55
CA ASN A 122 -5.84 -2.74 0.94
C ASN A 122 -6.10 -4.04 1.73
N LYS A 123 -6.86 -3.98 2.83
CA LYS A 123 -7.29 -5.14 3.63
C LYS A 123 -6.12 -6.01 4.13
N TYR A 124 -4.98 -5.40 4.45
CA TYR A 124 -3.86 -6.11 5.08
C TYR A 124 -4.20 -6.41 6.54
N VAL A 125 -4.08 -7.68 6.92
CA VAL A 125 -4.27 -8.12 8.30
C VAL A 125 -3.15 -7.57 9.17
N LEU A 126 -3.55 -6.89 10.23
CA LEU A 126 -2.68 -6.30 11.24
C LEU A 126 -2.52 -7.25 12.43
N LYS A 127 -3.62 -7.86 12.87
CA LYS A 127 -3.64 -8.77 14.01
C LYS A 127 -4.84 -9.71 13.95
N ILE A 128 -4.66 -10.94 14.43
CA ILE A 128 -5.74 -11.90 14.66
C ILE A 128 -5.67 -12.30 16.14
N GLU A 129 -6.78 -12.18 16.85
CA GLU A 129 -6.91 -12.57 18.26
C GLU A 129 -8.02 -13.59 18.38
N LYS A 130 -7.79 -14.71 19.07
CA LYS A 130 -8.84 -15.66 19.42
C LYS A 130 -9.59 -15.12 20.64
N ILE A 131 -10.91 -15.05 20.55
CA ILE A 131 -11.81 -14.69 21.65
C ILE A 131 -12.37 -16.02 22.17
N GLU A 132 -12.37 -16.21 23.50
CA GLU A 132 -13.02 -17.35 24.14
C GLU A 132 -14.55 -17.27 24.06
#